data_AF-A0A1T2YGU9-F1
#
_entry.id   AF-A0A1T2YGU9-F1
#
_cell.length_a   1.000
_cell.length_b   1.000
_cell.length_c   1.000
_cell.angle_alpha   90.00
_cell.angle_beta   90.00
_cell.angle_gamma   90.00
#
_symmetry.space_group_name_H-M   'P 1'
#
loop_
_entity.id
_entity.type
_entity.pdbx_description
1 polymer ?
#
loop_
_entity_poly.entity_id
_entity_poly.type
_entity_poly.pdbx_seq_one_letter_code
_entity_poly.pdbx_strand_id
1 'polypeptide(L)'
;MSDRPLSLLKLCFAIAFGLWLGFIAIVLTTWLASRYLFPQSLAPVAQAVQQLGKPAVVAPEPPNRMFEQYQENLQKQAQQQSLDQARNNARNLSNPKCQFWLQQDQNAPNEKTRANVLQFCD
;
A
#
# COMPACT_ATOMS: atom_id res chain seq x y z
N MET A 1 -42.48 -56.33 1.13
CA MET A 1 -41.34 -55.62 0.52
C MET A 1 -41.87 -54.67 -0.56
N SER A 2 -42.41 -53.50 -0.22
CA SER A 2 -42.95 -52.56 -1.22
C SER A 2 -42.86 -51.08 -0.80
N ASP A 3 -41.84 -50.69 -0.05
CA ASP A 3 -41.68 -49.30 0.43
C ASP A 3 -40.55 -48.52 -0.27
N ARG A 4 -39.85 -49.16 -1.22
CA ARG A 4 -38.70 -48.59 -1.91
C ARG A 4 -38.97 -47.35 -2.79
N PRO A 5 -40.10 -47.22 -3.53
CA PRO A 5 -40.27 -46.08 -4.44
C PRO A 5 -40.60 -44.77 -3.72
N LEU A 6 -41.33 -44.83 -2.60
CA LEU A 6 -41.72 -43.65 -1.82
C LEU A 6 -40.51 -43.00 -1.13
N SER A 7 -39.56 -43.83 -0.66
CA SER A 7 -38.31 -43.36 -0.04
C SER A 7 -37.41 -42.63 -1.04
N LEU A 8 -37.33 -43.11 -2.28
CA LEU A 8 -36.49 -42.53 -3.34
C LEU A 8 -37.01 -41.15 -3.79
N LEU A 9 -38.33 -41.01 -3.95
CA LEU A 9 -38.96 -39.73 -4.24
C LEU A 9 -38.75 -38.73 -3.08
N LYS A 10 -38.94 -39.19 -1.84
CA LYS A 10 -38.73 -38.36 -0.64
C LYS A 10 -37.29 -37.86 -0.52
N LEU A 11 -36.33 -38.71 -0.87
CA LEU A 11 -34.91 -38.38 -0.91
C LEU A 11 -34.59 -37.38 -2.04
N CYS A 12 -35.18 -37.56 -3.22
CA CYS A 12 -35.04 -36.63 -4.34
C CYS A 12 -35.60 -35.23 -3.99
N PHE A 13 -36.79 -35.17 -3.39
CA PHE A 13 -37.36 -33.91 -2.91
C PHE A 13 -36.51 -33.27 -1.82
N ALA A 14 -36.00 -34.04 -0.86
CA ALA A 14 -35.13 -33.51 0.19
C ALA A 14 -33.84 -32.88 -0.39
N ILE A 15 -33.22 -33.52 -1.37
CA ILE A 15 -32.04 -32.99 -2.05
C ILE A 15 -32.39 -31.75 -2.87
N ALA A 16 -33.47 -31.79 -3.65
CA ALA A 16 -33.92 -30.65 -4.45
C ALA A 16 -34.25 -29.43 -3.58
N PHE A 17 -34.93 -29.63 -2.46
CA PHE A 17 -35.19 -28.57 -1.49
C PHE A 17 -33.90 -28.07 -0.83
N GLY A 18 -32.97 -28.96 -0.49
CA GLY A 18 -31.66 -28.57 0.05
C GLY A 18 -30.88 -27.69 -0.92
N LEU A 19 -30.83 -28.06 -2.20
CA LEU A 19 -30.16 -27.27 -3.24
C LEU A 19 -30.85 -25.92 -3.47
N TRP A 20 -32.18 -25.91 -3.48
CA TRP A 20 -32.95 -24.68 -3.65
C TRP A 20 -32.76 -23.71 -2.48
N LEU A 21 -32.78 -24.22 -1.24
CA LEU A 21 -32.52 -23.44 -0.04
C LEU A 21 -31.07 -22.93 -0.01
N GLY A 22 -30.10 -23.75 -0.43
CA GLY A 22 -28.71 -23.34 -0.59
C GLY A 22 -28.57 -22.20 -1.62
N PHE A 23 -29.25 -22.31 -2.77
CA PHE A 23 -29.25 -21.26 -3.78
C PHE A 23 -29.81 -19.94 -3.24
N ILE A 24 -30.95 -19.99 -2.54
CA ILE A 24 -31.53 -18.80 -1.91
C ILE A 24 -30.58 -18.19 -0.89
N ALA A 25 -29.93 -19.00 -0.05
CA ALA A 25 -28.97 -18.51 0.93
C ALA A 25 -27.77 -17.82 0.29
N ILE A 26 -27.25 -18.35 -0.82
CA ILE A 26 -26.17 -17.73 -1.59
C ILE A 26 -26.65 -16.40 -2.17
N VAL A 27 -27.81 -16.37 -2.85
CA VAL A 27 -28.36 -15.15 -3.44
C VAL A 27 -28.60 -14.08 -2.38
N LEU A 28 -29.19 -14.42 -1.24
CA LEU A 28 -29.41 -13.50 -0.13
C LEU A 28 -28.09 -13.00 0.44
N THR A 29 -27.12 -13.88 0.66
CA THR A 29 -25.80 -13.49 1.17
C THR A 29 -25.07 -12.57 0.19
N THR A 30 -25.08 -12.88 -1.10
CA THR A 30 -24.48 -12.04 -2.14
C THR A 30 -25.22 -10.71 -2.26
N TRP A 31 -26.54 -10.69 -2.16
CA TRP A 31 -27.34 -9.45 -2.16
C TRP A 31 -27.09 -8.59 -0.93
N LEU A 32 -26.96 -9.20 0.25
CA LEU A 32 -26.62 -8.49 1.49
C LEU A 32 -25.19 -7.95 1.42
N ALA A 33 -24.24 -8.77 1.00
CA ALA A 33 -22.86 -8.36 0.77
C ALA A 33 -22.80 -7.20 -0.23
N SER A 34 -23.51 -7.29 -1.36
CA SER A 34 -23.59 -6.22 -2.36
C SER A 34 -24.20 -4.94 -1.81
N ARG A 35 -25.25 -5.05 -0.98
CA ARG A 35 -25.93 -3.89 -0.42
C ARG A 35 -25.17 -3.19 0.70
N TYR A 36 -24.44 -3.93 1.54
CA TYR A 36 -23.82 -3.39 2.76
C TYR A 36 -22.30 -3.24 2.68
N LEU A 37 -21.58 -4.16 2.04
CA LEU A 37 -20.11 -4.10 1.96
C LEU A 37 -19.64 -3.14 0.86
N PHE A 38 -20.35 -3.05 -0.26
CA PHE A 38 -19.96 -2.19 -1.37
C PHE A 38 -20.12 -0.68 -1.08
N PRO A 39 -21.19 -0.16 -0.45
CA PRO A 39 -21.24 1.28 -0.17
C PRO A 39 -20.22 1.73 0.88
N GLN A 40 -19.82 0.84 1.80
CA GLN A 40 -18.90 1.18 2.87
C GLN A 40 -17.42 1.02 2.45
N SER A 41 -17.11 0.05 1.59
CA SER A 41 -15.73 -0.24 1.16
C SER A 41 -15.33 0.40 -0.16
N LEU A 42 -16.28 0.83 -1.00
CA LEU A 42 -15.98 1.43 -2.31
C LEU A 42 -15.83 2.96 -2.29
N ALA A 43 -16.10 3.66 -1.20
CA ALA A 43 -15.80 5.10 -1.13
C ALA A 43 -14.33 5.43 -1.51
N PRO A 44 -13.30 4.73 -0.98
CA PRO A 44 -11.91 4.99 -1.39
C PRO A 44 -11.58 4.47 -2.79
N VAL A 45 -12.18 3.36 -3.24
CA VAL A 45 -11.90 2.76 -4.56
C VAL A 45 -12.59 3.56 -5.69
N ALA A 46 -13.81 4.04 -5.46
CA ALA A 46 -14.53 4.90 -6.41
C ALA A 46 -13.82 6.24 -6.59
N GLN A 47 -13.22 6.80 -5.54
CA GLN A 47 -12.35 7.98 -5.65
C GLN A 47 -11.09 7.68 -6.48
N ALA A 48 -10.44 6.53 -6.25
CA ALA A 48 -9.27 6.12 -7.04
C ALA A 48 -9.62 5.86 -8.53
N VAL A 49 -10.76 5.25 -8.82
CA VAL A 49 -11.24 5.02 -10.19
C VAL A 49 -11.68 6.33 -10.86
N GLN A 50 -12.29 7.26 -10.13
CA GLN A 50 -12.59 8.60 -10.66
C GLN A 50 -11.33 9.43 -10.92
N GLN A 51 -10.28 9.26 -10.13
CA GLN A 51 -8.96 9.86 -10.39
C GLN A 51 -8.30 9.24 -11.64
N LEU A 52 -8.50 7.95 -11.89
CA LEU A 52 -8.01 7.25 -13.10
C LEU A 52 -8.84 7.56 -14.36
N GLY A 53 -10.15 7.79 -14.22
CA GLY A 53 -11.07 8.04 -15.34
C GLY A 53 -11.18 9.51 -15.75
N LYS A 54 -10.67 10.45 -14.94
CA LYS A 54 -10.47 11.83 -15.35
C LYS A 54 -9.13 11.92 -16.06
N PRO A 55 -9.08 12.22 -17.37
CA PRO A 55 -7.81 12.54 -18.00
C PRO A 55 -7.28 13.77 -17.24
N ALA A 56 -6.10 13.64 -16.65
CA ALA A 56 -5.40 14.79 -16.11
C ALA A 56 -5.40 15.84 -17.22
N VAL A 57 -6.01 17.00 -16.97
CA VAL A 57 -5.77 18.18 -17.79
C VAL A 57 -4.27 18.37 -17.70
N VAL A 58 -3.56 18.01 -18.77
CA VAL A 58 -2.13 18.20 -18.88
C VAL A 58 -1.95 19.71 -18.93
N ALA A 59 -1.72 20.30 -17.76
CA ALA A 59 -1.12 21.61 -17.68
C ALA A 59 0.18 21.54 -18.52
N PRO A 60 0.45 22.54 -19.38
CA PRO A 60 1.63 22.53 -20.23
C PRO A 60 2.85 22.22 -19.35
N GLU A 61 3.58 21.18 -19.72
CA GLU A 61 4.78 20.77 -19.01
C GLU A 61 5.71 21.99 -18.93
N PRO A 62 6.11 22.44 -17.71
CA PRO A 62 6.96 23.60 -17.60
C PRO A 62 8.22 23.32 -18.42
N PRO A 63 8.66 24.26 -19.30
CA PRO A 63 9.74 24.02 -20.26
C PRO A 63 11.10 23.72 -19.59
N ASN A 64 11.15 23.70 -18.26
CA ASN A 64 12.33 23.56 -17.43
C ASN A 64 12.36 22.28 -16.59
N ARG A 65 11.48 21.29 -16.82
CA ARG A 65 11.47 20.01 -16.07
C ARG A 65 12.84 19.36 -15.96
N MET A 66 13.60 19.33 -17.06
CA MET A 66 14.93 18.74 -17.08
C MET A 66 15.93 19.52 -16.22
N PHE A 67 15.81 20.84 -16.16
CA PHE A 67 16.66 21.68 -15.33
C PHE A 67 16.30 21.56 -13.84
N GLU A 68 15.00 21.57 -13.51
CA GLU A 68 14.54 21.36 -12.13
C GLU A 68 14.99 19.98 -11.61
N GLN A 69 14.82 18.92 -12.42
CA GLN A 69 15.28 17.59 -12.06
C GLN A 69 16.80 17.53 -11.88
N TYR A 70 17.56 18.21 -12.74
CA TYR A 70 19.01 18.30 -12.58
C TYR A 70 19.41 19.04 -11.29
N GLN A 71 18.74 20.15 -10.96
CA GLN A 71 18.96 20.87 -9.72
C GLN A 71 18.62 20.02 -8.48
N GLU A 72 17.49 19.32 -8.50
CA GLU A 72 17.13 18.39 -7.42
C GLU A 72 18.18 17.28 -7.25
N ASN A 73 18.69 16.73 -8.36
CA ASN A 73 19.73 15.71 -8.32
C ASN A 73 21.04 16.26 -7.75
N LEU A 74 21.43 17.49 -8.11
CA LEU A 74 22.61 18.16 -7.54
C LEU A 74 22.47 18.35 -6.03
N GLN A 75 21.30 18.82 -5.56
CA GLN A 75 21.06 18.98 -4.13
C GLN A 75 21.11 17.64 -3.39
N LYS A 76 20.49 16.60 -3.96
CA LYS A 76 20.55 15.24 -3.39
C LYS A 76 21.98 14.72 -3.33
N GLN A 77 22.77 14.91 -4.39
CA GLN A 77 24.18 14.50 -4.43
C GLN A 77 25.02 15.23 -3.38
N ALA A 78 24.89 16.55 -3.26
CA ALA A 78 25.62 17.33 -2.26
C ALA A 78 25.32 16.83 -0.84
N GLN A 79 24.05 16.52 -0.57
CA GLN A 79 23.62 16.03 0.73
C GLN A 79 24.03 14.57 1.01
N GLN A 80 24.16 13.74 -0.03
CA GLN A 80 24.70 12.39 0.11
C GLN A 80 26.21 12.45 0.39
N GLN A 81 26.94 13.28 -0.36
CA GLN A 81 28.37 13.45 -0.20
C GLN A 81 28.77 13.92 1.21
N SER A 82 27.98 14.81 1.84
CA SER A 82 28.24 15.23 3.23
C SER A 82 28.08 14.08 4.22
N LEU A 83 27.09 13.20 4.02
CA LEU A 83 26.90 12.02 4.87
C LEU A 83 28.00 10.98 4.65
N ASP A 84 28.40 10.78 3.41
CA ASP A 84 29.50 9.85 3.08
C ASP A 84 30.83 10.33 3.66
N GLN A 85 31.08 11.64 3.65
CA GLN A 85 32.24 12.20 4.33
C GLN A 85 32.17 11.96 5.84
N ALA A 86 31.01 12.19 6.46
CA ALA A 86 30.80 11.91 7.88
C ALA A 86 31.04 10.43 8.22
N ARG A 87 30.65 9.51 7.33
CA ARG A 87 30.83 8.05 7.47
C ARG A 87 32.28 7.60 7.29
N ASN A 88 33.00 8.19 6.35
CA ASN A 88 34.35 7.77 5.98
C ASN A 88 35.45 8.45 6.83
N ASN A 89 35.11 9.46 7.63
CA ASN A 89 36.07 10.14 8.50
C ASN A 89 36.39 9.30 9.75
N ALA A 90 37.64 8.85 9.89
CA ALA A 90 38.10 8.04 11.02
C ALA A 90 37.84 8.68 12.40
N ARG A 91 37.83 10.02 12.50
CA ARG A 91 37.49 10.74 13.73
C ARG A 91 36.02 10.52 14.13
N ASN A 92 35.12 10.47 13.14
CA ASN A 92 33.69 10.22 13.35
C ASN A 92 33.39 8.76 13.69
N LEU A 93 34.11 7.82 13.06
CA LEU A 93 34.06 6.40 13.41
C LEU A 93 34.49 6.12 14.85
N SER A 94 35.39 6.94 15.41
CA SER A 94 35.82 6.83 16.81
C SER A 94 34.85 7.45 17.83
N ASN A 95 33.83 8.20 17.38
CA ASN A 95 32.86 8.86 18.25
C ASN A 95 31.56 8.02 18.36
N PRO A 96 31.23 7.49 19.56
CA PRO A 96 30.07 6.61 19.73
C PRO A 96 28.73 7.31 19.46
N LYS A 97 28.64 8.63 19.65
CA LYS A 97 27.40 9.39 19.38
C LYS A 97 27.16 9.54 17.88
N CYS A 98 28.22 9.81 17.10
CA CYS A 98 28.13 9.84 15.64
C CYS A 98 27.72 8.47 15.08
N GLN A 99 28.34 7.39 15.58
CA GLN A 99 28.02 6.03 15.13
C GLN A 99 26.55 5.66 15.38
N PHE A 100 25.97 6.05 16.53
CA PHE A 100 24.56 5.82 16.83
C PHE A 100 23.65 6.47 15.78
N TRP A 101 23.84 7.76 15.52
CA TRP A 101 23.00 8.49 14.57
C TRP A 101 23.20 8.03 13.13
N LEU A 102 24.44 7.68 12.77
CA LEU A 102 24.75 7.12 11.46
C LEU A 102 24.11 5.74 11.25
N GLN A 103 24.05 4.91 12.29
CA GLN A 103 23.37 3.62 12.24
C GLN A 103 21.85 3.78 12.18
N GLN A 104 21.31 4.80 12.87
CA GLN A 104 19.89 5.09 12.85
C GLN A 104 19.43 5.61 11.48
N ASP A 105 20.21 6.48 10.84
CA ASP A 105 19.93 7.00 9.51
C ASP A 105 19.98 5.89 8.43
N GLN A 106 20.91 4.95 8.55
CA GLN A 106 20.98 3.78 7.65
C GLN A 106 19.78 2.84 7.76
N ASN A 107 19.25 2.63 8.96
CA ASN A 107 18.12 1.72 9.18
C ASN A 107 16.76 2.38 8.94
N ALA A 108 16.66 3.69 9.16
CA ALA A 108 15.43 4.47 9.00
C ALA A 108 15.75 5.92 8.62
N PRO A 109 15.98 6.21 7.33
CA PRO A 109 16.38 7.55 6.88
C PRO A 109 15.25 8.55 7.14
N ASN A 110 15.53 9.55 7.97
CA ASN A 110 14.61 10.60 8.36
C ASN A 110 15.34 11.96 8.38
N GLU A 111 14.64 13.06 8.12
CA GLU A 111 15.25 14.39 8.24
C GLU A 111 15.81 14.67 9.63
N LYS A 112 15.14 14.18 10.69
CA LYS A 112 15.63 14.34 12.07
C LYS A 112 16.93 13.58 12.31
N THR A 113 17.04 12.33 11.85
CA THR A 113 18.27 11.54 12.03
C THR A 113 19.41 12.19 11.27
N ARG A 114 19.14 12.64 10.04
CA ARG A 114 20.12 13.28 9.17
C ARG A 114 20.68 14.58 9.72
N ALA A 115 19.84 15.41 10.31
CA ALA A 115 20.26 16.63 11.01
C ALA A 115 21.17 16.31 12.22
N ASN A 116 20.85 15.26 12.97
CA ASN A 116 21.69 14.82 14.10
C ASN A 116 23.03 14.23 13.64
N VAL A 117 23.07 13.50 12.51
CA VAL A 117 24.34 13.05 11.92
C VAL A 117 25.22 14.25 11.61
N LEU A 118 24.71 15.26 10.91
CA LEU A 118 25.47 16.46 10.58
C LEU A 118 25.92 17.26 11.82
N GLN A 119 25.11 17.26 12.89
CA GLN A 119 25.47 17.94 14.14
C GLN A 119 26.52 17.21 14.98
N PHE A 120 26.52 15.86 14.95
CA PHE A 120 27.37 15.05 15.83
C PHE A 120 28.56 14.38 15.13
N CYS A 121 28.61 14.41 13.80
CA CYS A 121 29.69 13.87 12.97
C CYS A 121 30.42 15.01 12.24
N ASP A 122 31.28 15.74 12.95
CA ASP A 122 32.12 16.84 12.43
C ASP A 122 33.62 16.44 12.47
#